data_AF-A0A0A1CYQ2-F1
#
_entry.id   AF-A0A0A1CYQ2-F1
#
_cell.length_a   1.000
_cell.length_b   1.000
_cell.length_c   1.000
_cell.angle_alpha   90.00
_cell.angle_beta   90.00
_cell.angle_gamma   90.00
#
_symmetry.space_group_name_H-M   'P 1'
#
loop_
_entity.id
_entity.type
_entity.pdbx_description
1 polymer ?
#
loop_
_entity_poly.entity_id
_entity_poly.type
_entity_poly.pdbx_seq_one_letter_code
_entity_poly.pdbx_strand_id
1 'polypeptide(L)'
;MLTKHAPRAGKRWAAEIFTALGEQGVVVFGTRAAGMVVAQLASMLKQLRSARNELLTTIEAVVEAHALHEVLTSMPAIGVRTAARVITKVAGKEFQSSGRLASYIGLVPVTWRSGTSIRGDHSSKKGNKTLKRAFFLSAFATLKEPLSRAYYDKKRAEGKRHNLASIALARRRCDVLFAMRRDDTLYDAPALATT
;
A
#
# COMPACT_ATOMS: atom_id res chain seq x y z
N MET A 1 -10.31 -18.36 15.96
CA MET A 1 -10.21 -16.89 16.12
C MET A 1 -8.80 -16.36 15.82
N LEU A 2 -7.74 -16.79 16.54
CA LEU A 2 -6.36 -16.30 16.35
C LEU A 2 -5.77 -16.57 14.96
N THR A 3 -6.05 -17.73 14.38
CA THR A 3 -5.58 -18.12 13.03
C THR A 3 -6.08 -17.20 11.91
N LYS A 4 -7.28 -16.61 12.07
CA LYS A 4 -7.81 -15.62 11.12
C LYS A 4 -6.93 -14.36 11.04
N HIS A 5 -6.31 -13.98 12.15
CA HIS A 5 -5.51 -12.75 12.27
C HIS A 5 -4.00 -13.00 12.25
N ALA A 6 -3.55 -14.22 12.56
CA ALA A 6 -2.16 -14.65 12.52
C ALA A 6 -2.06 -16.05 11.88
N PRO A 7 -2.06 -16.16 10.55
CA PRO A 7 -2.13 -17.47 9.87
C PRO A 7 -0.93 -18.36 10.17
N ARG A 8 0.26 -17.77 10.33
CA ARG A 8 1.53 -18.50 10.54
C ARG A 8 1.79 -18.88 12.00
N ALA A 9 1.30 -18.10 12.96
CA ALA A 9 1.63 -18.27 14.37
C ALA A 9 0.41 -18.59 15.25
N GLY A 10 -0.82 -18.40 14.75
CA GLY A 10 -2.03 -18.42 15.57
C GLY A 10 -2.34 -19.76 16.23
N LYS A 11 -1.97 -20.89 15.59
CA LYS A 11 -2.09 -22.22 16.22
C LYS A 11 -1.11 -22.38 17.38
N ARG A 12 0.15 -21.99 17.17
CA ARG A 12 1.20 -22.06 18.19
C ARG A 12 0.85 -21.18 19.39
N TRP A 13 0.48 -19.92 19.15
CA TRP A 13 0.08 -19.00 20.21
C TRP A 13 -1.14 -19.47 20.99
N ALA A 14 -2.14 -20.07 20.33
CA ALA A 14 -3.30 -20.61 21.04
C ALA A 14 -2.87 -21.72 22.01
N ALA A 15 -2.01 -22.64 21.58
CA ALA A 15 -1.47 -23.68 22.45
C ALA A 15 -0.67 -23.09 23.62
N GLU A 16 0.27 -22.18 23.34
CA GLU A 16 1.07 -21.48 24.36
C GLU A 16 0.20 -20.76 25.40
N ILE A 17 -0.88 -20.09 24.96
CA ILE A 17 -1.83 -19.41 25.86
C ILE A 17 -2.54 -20.41 26.77
N PHE A 18 -3.06 -21.52 26.24
CA PHE A 18 -3.76 -22.51 27.06
C PHE A 18 -2.81 -23.23 28.04
N THR A 19 -1.57 -23.51 27.62
CA THR A 19 -0.53 -24.01 28.54
C THR A 19 -0.27 -23.03 29.68
N ALA A 20 -0.01 -21.75 29.36
CA ALA A 20 0.25 -20.73 30.38
C ALA A 20 -0.94 -20.49 31.32
N LEU A 21 -2.19 -20.58 30.82
CA LEU A 21 -3.39 -20.51 31.65
C LEU A 21 -3.50 -21.70 32.61
N GLY A 22 -3.08 -22.90 32.19
CA GLY A 22 -3.04 -24.09 33.04
C GLY A 22 -1.98 -24.02 34.15
N GLU A 23 -0.90 -23.28 33.91
CA GLU A 23 0.19 -23.04 34.88
C GLU A 23 -0.10 -21.85 35.82
N GLN A 24 -1.15 -21.07 35.55
CA GLN A 24 -1.48 -19.87 36.32
C GLN A 24 -1.99 -20.21 37.73
N GLY A 25 -1.12 -20.09 38.74
CA GLY A 25 -1.45 -20.36 40.14
C GLY A 25 -1.73 -19.15 41.04
N VAL A 26 -1.49 -17.92 40.57
CA VAL A 26 -1.57 -16.70 41.41
C VAL A 26 -2.65 -15.75 40.90
N VAL A 27 -3.55 -15.32 41.80
CA VAL A 27 -4.54 -14.27 41.56
C VAL A 27 -4.14 -13.05 42.37
N VAL A 28 -3.80 -11.95 41.68
CA VAL A 28 -3.43 -10.69 42.34
C VAL A 28 -4.69 -9.89 42.67
N PHE A 29 -4.64 -9.06 43.71
CA PHE A 29 -5.72 -8.13 44.03
C PHE A 29 -6.05 -7.26 42.80
N GLY A 30 -7.35 -7.12 42.50
CA GLY A 30 -7.80 -6.37 41.33
C GLY A 30 -7.91 -7.18 40.02
N THR A 31 -7.57 -8.48 40.01
CA THR A 31 -7.74 -9.34 38.81
C THR A 31 -9.16 -9.28 38.24
N ARG A 32 -10.18 -9.28 39.12
CA ARG A 32 -11.59 -9.17 38.70
C ARG A 32 -11.90 -7.80 38.08
N ALA A 33 -11.42 -6.71 38.68
CA ALA A 33 -11.60 -5.36 38.15
C ALA A 33 -10.88 -5.19 36.80
N ALA A 34 -9.66 -5.68 36.69
CA ALA A 34 -8.91 -5.70 35.43
C ALA A 34 -9.64 -6.51 34.35
N GLY A 35 -10.21 -7.68 34.70
CA GLY A 35 -11.02 -8.48 33.79
C GLY A 35 -12.23 -7.71 33.22
N MET A 36 -12.93 -6.95 34.07
CA MET A 36 -14.04 -6.10 33.63
C MET A 36 -13.59 -4.99 32.68
N VAL A 37 -12.49 -4.30 32.99
CA VAL A 37 -11.93 -3.23 32.14
C VAL A 37 -11.48 -3.80 30.80
N VAL A 38 -10.75 -4.92 30.80
CA VAL A 38 -10.27 -5.57 29.57
C VAL A 38 -11.44 -6.03 28.70
N ALA A 39 -12.49 -6.61 29.29
CA ALA A 39 -13.69 -7.02 28.55
C ALA A 39 -14.38 -5.81 27.90
N GLN A 40 -14.49 -4.69 28.62
CA GLN A 40 -15.09 -3.46 28.09
C GLN A 40 -14.25 -2.87 26.94
N LEU A 41 -12.93 -2.76 27.10
CA LEU A 41 -12.03 -2.28 26.05
C LEU A 41 -12.06 -3.20 24.81
N ALA A 42 -12.13 -4.51 25.01
CA ALA A 42 -12.26 -5.47 23.91
C ALA A 42 -13.59 -5.29 23.15
N SER A 43 -14.68 -5.02 23.87
CA SER A 43 -15.98 -4.70 23.27
C SER A 43 -15.93 -3.42 22.44
N MET A 44 -15.38 -2.33 23.00
CA MET A 44 -15.19 -1.06 22.28
C MET A 44 -14.34 -1.23 21.02
N LEU A 45 -13.25 -2.00 21.11
CA LEU A 45 -12.40 -2.30 19.95
C LEU A 45 -13.15 -3.09 18.87
N LYS A 46 -14.03 -4.02 19.27
CA LYS A 46 -14.88 -4.79 18.34
C LYS A 46 -15.86 -3.86 17.63
N GLN A 47 -16.52 -2.97 18.36
CA GLN A 47 -17.45 -1.98 17.80
C GLN A 47 -16.75 -1.06 16.79
N LEU A 48 -15.60 -0.49 17.16
CA LEU A 48 -14.81 0.36 16.25
C LEU A 48 -14.37 -0.38 14.98
N ARG A 49 -14.07 -1.68 15.08
CA ARG A 49 -13.73 -2.50 13.90
C ARG A 49 -14.96 -2.73 13.01
N SER A 50 -16.15 -2.91 13.57
CA SER A 50 -17.40 -3.03 12.80
C SER A 50 -17.70 -1.74 12.05
N ALA A 51 -17.74 -0.62 12.78
CA ALA A 51 -18.00 0.70 12.20
C ALA A 51 -17.01 1.04 11.08
N ARG A 52 -15.72 0.69 11.24
CA ARG A 52 -14.72 0.85 10.17
C ARG A 52 -15.07 0.04 8.92
N ASN A 53 -15.54 -1.19 9.07
CA ASN A 53 -15.88 -2.04 7.92
C ASN A 53 -17.12 -1.51 7.20
N GLU A 54 -18.13 -1.06 7.93
CA GLU A 54 -19.34 -0.43 7.36
C GLU A 54 -19.00 0.85 6.58
N LEU A 55 -18.16 1.72 7.17
CA LEU A 55 -17.64 2.91 6.48
C LEU A 55 -16.84 2.55 5.24
N LEU A 56 -16.05 1.47 5.29
CA LEU A 56 -15.30 1.03 4.14
C LEU A 56 -16.22 0.62 2.98
N THR A 57 -17.29 -0.14 3.25
CA THR A 57 -18.27 -0.51 2.22
C THR A 57 -18.90 0.72 1.59
N THR A 58 -19.21 1.74 2.40
CA THR A 58 -19.73 3.02 1.89
C THR A 58 -18.71 3.74 1.00
N ILE A 59 -17.44 3.77 1.41
CA ILE A 59 -16.35 4.36 0.61
C ILE A 59 -16.15 3.60 -0.70
N GLU A 60 -16.22 2.27 -0.67
CA GLU A 60 -16.07 1.43 -1.86
C GLU A 60 -17.16 1.76 -2.89
N ALA A 61 -18.42 1.87 -2.47
CA ALA A 61 -19.52 2.27 -3.34
C ALA A 61 -19.34 3.68 -3.97
N VAL A 62 -18.91 4.67 -3.17
CA VAL A 62 -18.63 6.03 -3.68
C VAL A 62 -17.48 6.02 -4.70
N VAL A 63 -16.47 5.18 -4.47
CA VAL A 63 -15.31 5.07 -5.36
C VAL A 63 -15.67 4.33 -6.64
N GLU A 64 -16.51 3.31 -6.58
CA GLU A 64 -17.03 2.58 -7.75
C GLU A 64 -17.88 3.47 -8.66
N ALA A 65 -18.68 4.36 -8.09
CA ALA A 65 -19.48 5.32 -8.85
C ALA A 65 -18.65 6.46 -9.50
N HIS A 66 -17.36 6.58 -9.19
CA HIS A 66 -16.53 7.66 -9.70
C HIS A 66 -15.99 7.34 -11.10
N ALA A 67 -16.04 8.30 -12.05
CA ALA A 67 -15.63 8.07 -13.45
C ALA A 67 -14.21 7.46 -13.62
N LEU A 68 -13.25 7.91 -12.80
CA LEU A 68 -11.88 7.34 -12.81
C LEU A 68 -11.76 5.92 -12.25
N HIS A 69 -12.82 5.31 -11.73
CA HIS A 69 -12.77 3.99 -11.09
C HIS A 69 -12.24 2.94 -12.05
N GLU A 70 -12.94 2.72 -13.17
CA GLU A 70 -12.65 1.65 -14.13
C GLU A 70 -11.24 1.79 -14.71
N VAL A 71 -10.85 3.02 -15.07
CA VAL A 71 -9.50 3.34 -15.53
C VAL A 71 -8.47 2.95 -14.47
N LEU A 72 -8.64 3.35 -13.21
CA LEU A 72 -7.68 3.06 -12.16
C LEU A 72 -7.61 1.57 -11.82
N THR A 73 -8.75 0.88 -11.72
CA THR A 73 -8.81 -0.52 -11.29
C THR A 73 -8.50 -1.52 -12.39
N SER A 74 -8.57 -1.12 -13.66
CA SER A 74 -8.08 -1.94 -14.78
C SER A 74 -6.58 -2.22 -14.69
N MET A 75 -5.80 -1.32 -14.06
CA MET A 75 -4.37 -1.53 -13.86
C MET A 75 -4.13 -2.57 -12.75
N PRO A 76 -3.34 -3.63 -13.01
CA PRO A 76 -3.11 -4.69 -12.04
C PRO A 76 -2.58 -4.18 -10.70
N ALA A 77 -3.01 -4.78 -9.59
CA ALA A 77 -2.69 -4.35 -8.22
C ALA A 77 -3.07 -2.89 -7.85
N ILE A 78 -4.04 -2.30 -8.54
CA ILE A 78 -4.77 -1.12 -8.08
C ILE A 78 -6.21 -1.56 -7.77
N GLY A 79 -6.46 -1.94 -6.51
CA GLY A 79 -7.83 -2.21 -6.05
C GLY A 79 -8.55 -0.94 -5.59
N VAL A 80 -9.84 -1.09 -5.25
CA VAL A 80 -10.74 0.01 -4.83
C VAL A 80 -10.11 0.92 -3.77
N ARG A 81 -9.46 0.37 -2.75
CA ARG A 81 -8.79 1.17 -1.69
C ARG A 81 -7.59 1.98 -2.19
N THR A 82 -6.86 1.48 -3.17
CA THR A 82 -5.74 2.20 -3.80
C THR A 82 -6.31 3.28 -4.72
N ALA A 83 -7.33 2.95 -5.53
CA ALA A 83 -8.05 3.89 -6.37
C ALA A 83 -8.64 5.05 -5.55
N ALA A 84 -9.29 4.76 -4.41
CA ALA A 84 -9.82 5.75 -3.48
C ALA A 84 -8.75 6.76 -3.03
N ARG A 85 -7.54 6.28 -2.68
CA ARG A 85 -6.42 7.15 -2.29
C ARG A 85 -5.93 8.01 -3.44
N VAL A 86 -5.95 7.49 -4.66
CA VAL A 86 -5.59 8.25 -5.86
C VAL A 86 -6.64 9.32 -6.12
N ILE A 87 -7.92 8.94 -6.23
CA ILE A 87 -9.05 9.85 -6.46
C ILE A 87 -9.05 10.97 -5.41
N THR A 88 -9.04 10.65 -4.12
CA THR A 88 -9.08 11.68 -3.05
C THR A 88 -7.90 12.66 -3.05
N LYS A 89 -6.78 12.35 -3.69
CA LYS A 89 -5.58 13.22 -3.71
C LYS A 89 -5.30 13.87 -5.07
N VAL A 90 -5.85 13.30 -6.13
CA VAL A 90 -5.60 13.70 -7.54
C VAL A 90 -6.85 14.31 -8.18
N ALA A 91 -8.06 13.98 -7.72
CA ALA A 91 -9.29 14.58 -8.23
C ALA A 91 -9.25 16.12 -8.12
N GLY A 92 -9.72 16.79 -9.18
CA GLY A 92 -9.67 18.25 -9.31
C GLY A 92 -8.27 18.83 -9.54
N LYS A 93 -7.23 17.99 -9.72
CA LYS A 93 -5.87 18.44 -10.03
C LYS A 93 -5.46 18.02 -11.43
N GLU A 94 -5.09 19.04 -12.21
CA GLU A 94 -4.50 18.85 -13.52
C GLU A 94 -2.99 18.82 -13.44
N PHE A 95 -2.41 17.80 -14.07
CA PHE A 95 -0.97 17.62 -14.14
C PHE A 95 -0.55 17.71 -15.60
N GLN A 96 0.31 18.67 -15.93
CA GLN A 96 0.79 18.87 -17.31
C GLN A 96 1.67 17.73 -17.83
N SER A 97 2.20 16.88 -16.94
CA SER A 97 3.00 15.72 -17.32
C SER A 97 3.00 14.65 -16.23
N SER A 98 3.31 13.41 -16.63
CA SER A 98 3.52 12.31 -15.70
C SER A 98 4.65 12.59 -14.71
N GLY A 99 5.67 13.36 -15.11
CA GLY A 99 6.75 13.83 -14.24
C GLY A 99 6.25 14.72 -13.10
N ARG A 100 5.30 15.63 -13.37
CA ARG A 100 4.67 16.45 -12.32
C ARG A 100 3.83 15.61 -11.37
N LEU A 101 3.06 14.65 -11.88
CA LEU A 101 2.31 13.72 -11.04
C LEU A 101 3.26 12.89 -10.15
N ALA A 102 4.32 12.33 -10.72
CA ALA A 102 5.30 11.55 -9.98
C ALA A 102 6.05 12.39 -8.93
N SER A 103 6.35 13.65 -9.22
CA SER A 103 6.95 14.59 -8.26
C SER A 103 5.99 14.89 -7.11
N TYR A 104 4.70 15.14 -7.41
CA TYR A 104 3.65 15.33 -6.42
C TYR A 104 3.50 14.11 -5.50
N ILE A 105 3.56 12.90 -6.06
CA ILE A 105 3.54 11.65 -5.29
C ILE A 105 4.84 11.48 -4.48
N GLY A 106 5.98 11.95 -4.99
CA GLY A 106 7.30 11.76 -4.38
C GLY A 106 8.04 10.51 -4.88
N LEU A 107 7.78 10.09 -6.13
CA LEU A 107 8.43 8.97 -6.81
C LEU A 107 9.69 9.38 -7.60
N VAL A 108 9.88 10.67 -7.83
CA VAL A 108 11.06 11.20 -8.53
C VAL A 108 12.25 11.26 -7.54
N PRO A 109 13.45 10.83 -7.95
CA PRO A 109 14.64 11.01 -7.13
C PRO A 109 14.95 12.50 -6.91
N VAL A 110 15.61 12.82 -5.81
CA VAL A 110 16.12 14.16 -5.53
C VAL A 110 17.64 14.06 -5.53
N THR A 111 18.26 14.82 -6.41
CA THR A 111 19.72 14.96 -6.46
C THR A 111 20.16 15.83 -5.29
N TRP A 112 21.04 15.31 -4.44
CA TRP A 112 21.63 16.09 -3.35
C TRP A 112 22.86 16.83 -3.89
N ARG A 113 22.76 18.16 -4.01
CA ARG A 113 23.92 19.04 -4.27
C ARG A 113 24.28 19.80 -3.01
N SER A 114 25.55 19.73 -2.60
CA SER A 114 26.11 20.60 -1.56
C SER A 114 27.40 21.21 -2.09
N GLY A 115 27.40 22.52 -2.31
CA GLY A 115 28.54 23.23 -2.91
C GLY A 115 28.95 22.62 -4.25
N THR A 116 30.21 22.21 -4.36
CA THR A 116 30.83 21.62 -5.57
C THR A 116 30.61 20.11 -5.75
N SER A 117 29.98 19.42 -4.80
CA SER A 117 29.77 17.96 -4.86
C SER A 117 28.33 17.59 -5.20
N ILE A 118 28.17 16.72 -6.21
CA ILE A 118 26.91 16.03 -6.53
C ILE A 118 26.95 14.66 -5.86
N ARG A 119 26.26 14.51 -4.72
CA ARG A 119 26.15 13.23 -4.01
C ARG A 119 24.94 12.45 -4.49
N GLY A 120 25.06 11.88 -5.70
CA GLY A 120 24.10 10.92 -6.27
C GLY A 120 22.61 11.31 -6.17
N ASP A 121 21.76 10.33 -6.45
CA ASP A 121 20.31 10.49 -6.38
C ASP A 121 19.74 9.75 -5.17
N HIS A 122 18.90 10.45 -4.40
CA HIS A 122 18.23 9.89 -3.23
C HIS A 122 16.71 9.83 -3.42
N SER A 123 16.05 8.94 -2.69
CA SER A 123 14.58 8.93 -2.66
C SER A 123 14.07 10.22 -2.03
N SER A 124 13.14 10.90 -2.71
CA SER A 124 12.53 12.12 -2.18
C SER A 124 11.87 11.87 -0.83
N LYS A 125 12.21 12.70 0.17
CA LYS A 125 11.44 12.80 1.43
C LYS A 125 10.23 13.72 1.29
N LYS A 126 10.13 14.46 0.18
CA LYS A 126 9.03 15.35 -0.18
C LYS A 126 7.93 14.58 -0.96
N GLY A 127 6.75 15.17 -1.07
CA GLY A 127 5.61 14.60 -1.80
C GLY A 127 4.55 13.94 -0.90
N ASN A 128 3.49 13.43 -1.53
CA ASN A 128 2.35 12.83 -0.84
C ASN A 128 2.68 11.41 -0.34
N LYS A 129 2.99 11.28 0.96
CA LYS A 129 3.36 10.00 1.60
C LYS A 129 2.30 8.91 1.44
N THR A 130 1.01 9.27 1.45
CA THR A 130 -0.10 8.32 1.27
C THR A 130 -0.08 7.72 -0.13
N LEU A 131 0.07 8.57 -1.16
CA LEU A 131 0.18 8.11 -2.55
C LEU A 131 1.48 7.34 -2.78
N LYS A 132 2.62 7.82 -2.26
CA LYS A 132 3.91 7.12 -2.38
C LYS A 132 3.83 5.70 -1.85
N ARG A 133 3.22 5.52 -0.67
CA ARG A 133 3.00 4.20 -0.08
C ARG A 133 2.04 3.35 -0.92
N ALA A 134 0.96 3.95 -1.43
CA ALA A 134 -0.01 3.24 -2.27
C ALA A 134 0.64 2.71 -3.56
N PHE A 135 1.40 3.55 -4.26
CA PHE A 135 2.12 3.16 -5.48
C PHE A 135 3.25 2.16 -5.21
N PHE A 136 3.97 2.29 -4.09
CA PHE A 136 4.99 1.32 -3.69
C PHE A 136 4.39 -0.07 -3.45
N LEU A 137 3.29 -0.15 -2.70
CA LEU A 137 2.61 -1.42 -2.42
C LEU A 137 1.98 -2.02 -3.68
N SER A 138 1.41 -1.20 -4.56
CA SER A 138 0.90 -1.63 -5.86
C SER A 138 2.03 -2.23 -6.71
N ALA A 139 3.16 -1.54 -6.84
CA ALA A 139 4.33 -2.03 -7.57
C ALA A 139 4.90 -3.33 -6.97
N PHE A 140 4.92 -3.45 -5.65
CA PHE A 140 5.36 -4.67 -4.98
C PHE A 140 4.41 -5.85 -5.26
N ALA A 141 3.10 -5.62 -5.23
CA ALA A 141 2.10 -6.64 -5.52
C ALA A 141 2.16 -7.14 -6.97
N THR A 142 2.51 -6.27 -7.93
CA THR A 142 2.70 -6.65 -9.33
C THR A 142 3.98 -7.44 -9.61
N LEU A 143 4.86 -7.68 -8.62
CA LEU A 143 6.07 -8.49 -8.84
C LEU A 143 5.80 -9.96 -9.21
N LYS A 144 4.54 -10.40 -9.12
CA LYS A 144 4.09 -11.71 -9.61
C LYS A 144 3.89 -11.72 -11.13
N GLU A 145 3.75 -10.57 -11.77
CA GLU A 145 3.57 -10.46 -13.22
C GLU A 145 4.92 -10.43 -13.95
N PRO A 146 5.06 -11.14 -15.08
CA PRO A 146 6.33 -11.24 -15.80
C PRO A 146 6.94 -9.88 -16.21
N LEU A 147 6.12 -8.96 -16.76
CA LEU A 147 6.58 -7.64 -17.21
C LEU A 147 7.12 -6.77 -16.07
N SER A 148 6.37 -6.72 -14.98
CA SER A 148 6.74 -5.99 -13.76
C SER A 148 7.97 -6.60 -13.10
N ARG A 149 8.06 -7.95 -13.09
CA ARG A 149 9.21 -8.69 -12.56
C ARG A 149 10.48 -8.44 -13.38
N ALA A 150 10.41 -8.54 -14.71
CA ALA A 150 11.55 -8.30 -15.59
C ALA A 150 12.12 -6.90 -15.43
N TYR A 151 11.26 -5.87 -15.35
CA TYR A 151 11.71 -4.50 -15.08
C TYR A 151 12.35 -4.35 -13.71
N TYR A 152 11.74 -4.94 -12.67
CA TYR A 152 12.30 -4.92 -11.32
C TYR A 152 13.68 -5.59 -11.28
N ASP A 153 13.84 -6.76 -11.91
CA ASP A 153 15.11 -7.49 -11.94
C ASP A 153 16.18 -6.75 -12.73
N LYS A 154 15.82 -6.12 -13.86
CA LYS A 154 16.72 -5.19 -14.56
C LYS A 154 17.22 -4.09 -13.62
N LYS A 155 16.33 -3.48 -12.83
CA LYS A 155 16.74 -2.45 -11.85
C LYS A 155 17.58 -3.00 -10.70
N ARG A 156 17.42 -4.27 -10.32
CA ARG A 156 18.29 -4.94 -9.34
C ARG A 156 19.67 -5.23 -9.93
N ALA A 157 19.75 -5.64 -11.19
CA ALA A 157 21.00 -5.87 -11.93
C ALA A 157 21.80 -4.57 -12.14
N GLU A 158 21.12 -3.43 -12.29
CA GLU A 158 21.73 -2.08 -12.27
C GLU A 158 22.28 -1.68 -10.87
N GLY A 159 22.30 -2.58 -9.88
CA GLY A 159 22.83 -2.33 -8.53
C GLY A 159 21.85 -1.66 -7.56
N LYS A 160 20.60 -1.39 -7.95
CA LYS A 160 19.63 -0.72 -7.05
C LYS A 160 19.17 -1.66 -5.94
N ARG A 161 19.11 -1.15 -4.69
CA ARG A 161 18.51 -1.85 -3.55
C ARG A 161 17.02 -2.15 -3.78
N HIS A 162 16.47 -3.18 -3.13
CA HIS A 162 15.06 -3.60 -3.26
C HIS A 162 14.08 -2.41 -3.28
N ASN A 163 14.15 -1.55 -2.26
CA ASN A 163 13.23 -0.41 -2.15
C ASN A 163 13.36 0.57 -3.32
N LEU A 164 14.58 0.78 -3.85
CA LEU A 164 14.80 1.67 -4.99
C LEU A 164 14.31 1.05 -6.30
N ALA A 165 14.47 -0.26 -6.48
CA ALA A 165 13.92 -0.99 -7.62
C ALA A 165 12.38 -0.95 -7.61
N SER A 166 11.75 -1.17 -6.45
CA SER A 166 10.29 -1.05 -6.28
C SER A 166 9.79 0.37 -6.51
N ILE A 167 10.52 1.41 -6.07
CA ILE A 167 10.18 2.82 -6.36
C ILE A 167 10.32 3.12 -7.86
N ALA A 168 11.35 2.59 -8.53
CA ALA A 168 11.52 2.77 -9.97
C ALA A 168 10.38 2.09 -10.75
N LEU A 169 9.90 0.92 -10.31
CA LEU A 169 8.72 0.27 -10.87
C LEU A 169 7.46 1.10 -10.61
N ALA A 170 7.28 1.60 -9.39
CA ALA A 170 6.18 2.50 -9.05
C ALA A 170 6.19 3.78 -9.91
N ARG A 171 7.37 4.35 -10.19
CA ARG A 171 7.53 5.52 -11.09
C ARG A 171 7.04 5.21 -12.49
N ARG A 172 7.43 4.07 -13.06
CA ARG A 172 6.96 3.61 -14.38
C ARG A 172 5.44 3.40 -14.39
N ARG A 173 4.89 2.80 -13.33
CA ARG A 173 3.44 2.60 -13.20
C ARG A 173 2.67 3.91 -13.09
N CYS A 174 3.26 4.91 -12.45
CA CYS A 174 2.72 6.27 -12.42
C CYS A 174 2.69 6.92 -13.83
N ASP A 175 3.65 6.63 -14.70
CA ASP A 175 3.62 7.10 -16.10
C ASP A 175 2.45 6.48 -16.86
N VAL A 176 2.27 5.17 -16.74
CA VAL A 176 1.16 4.44 -17.37
C VAL A 176 -0.18 4.97 -16.89
N LEU A 177 -0.36 5.10 -15.56
CA LEU A 177 -1.60 5.60 -14.99
C LEU A 177 -1.91 7.06 -15.40
N PHE A 178 -0.87 7.87 -15.58
CA PHE A 178 -1.04 9.23 -16.12
C PHE A 178 -1.54 9.20 -17.57
N ALA A 179 -0.97 8.35 -18.42
CA ALA A 179 -1.40 8.19 -19.80
C ALA A 179 -2.85 7.67 -19.90
N MET A 180 -3.16 6.62 -19.14
CA MET A 180 -4.52 6.06 -19.05
C MET A 180 -5.55 7.11 -18.64
N ARG A 181 -5.26 7.92 -17.62
CA ARG A 181 -6.15 9.01 -17.20
C ARG A 181 -6.30 10.10 -18.26
N ARG A 182 -5.23 10.44 -18.97
CA ARG A 182 -5.23 11.50 -20.00
C ARG A 182 -6.05 11.08 -21.22
N ASP A 183 -5.91 9.83 -21.62
CA ASP A 183 -6.50 9.28 -22.84
C ASP A 183 -7.85 8.58 -22.57
N ASP A 184 -8.27 8.54 -21.31
CA ASP A 184 -9.46 7.82 -20.81
C ASP A 184 -9.52 6.35 -21.27
N THR A 185 -8.37 5.68 -21.18
CA THR A 185 -8.21 4.30 -21.65
C THR A 185 -7.97 3.33 -20.50
N LEU A 186 -8.50 2.12 -20.65
CA LEU A 186 -8.20 1.01 -19.74
C LEU A 186 -6.75 0.54 -19.92
N TYR A 187 -6.23 -0.16 -18.91
CA TYR A 187 -4.88 -0.69 -18.95
C TYR A 187 -4.74 -1.74 -20.04
N ASP A 188 -3.89 -1.45 -21.02
CA ASP A 188 -3.43 -2.42 -22.01
C ASP A 188 -2.04 -2.92 -21.63
N ALA A 189 -1.90 -4.24 -21.52
CA ALA A 189 -0.64 -4.86 -21.16
C ALA A 189 0.27 -4.90 -22.39
N PRO A 190 1.44 -4.23 -22.38
CA PRO A 190 2.34 -4.28 -23.52
C PRO A 190 2.80 -5.71 -23.75
N ALA A 191 2.71 -6.19 -25.00
CA ALA A 191 3.16 -7.53 -25.35
C ALA A 191 4.60 -7.73 -24.88
N LEU A 192 4.87 -8.86 -24.22
CA LEU A 192 6.23 -9.28 -23.92
C LEU A 192 6.95 -9.41 -25.25
N ALA A 193 7.99 -8.60 -25.48
CA ALA A 193 8.87 -8.80 -26.62
C ALA A 193 9.50 -10.19 -26.45
N THR A 194 9.03 -11.15 -27.25
CA THR A 194 9.60 -12.48 -27.32
C THR A 194 11.00 -12.30 -27.91
N THR A 195 12.03 -12.43 -27.07
CA THR A 195 13.42 -12.59 -27.51
C THR A 195 13.91 -13.93 -26.99
#